data_AF-A0A2V8QPC0-F1
#
_entry.id   AF-A0A2V8QPC0-F1
#
_cell.length_a   1.000
_cell.length_b   1.000
_cell.length_c   1.000
_cell.angle_alpha   90.00
_cell.angle_beta   90.00
_cell.angle_gamma   90.00
#
_symmetry.space_group_name_H-M   'P 1'
#
loop_
_entity.id
_entity.type
_entity.pdbx_description
1 polymer ?
#
loop_
_entity_poly.entity_id
_entity_poly.type
_entity_poly.pdbx_seq_one_letter_code
_entity_poly.pdbx_strand_id
1 'polypeptide(L)'
;MSIYEDIKPLGLEGVNTYPLAERESKVAVEDFARPFGEDSSLRDFLASLPNILAVQTLRALAAQMRRARALGKPIIWGVGGHVVKVGLAPLIINLMERGFVSSLAANGSVLVHDAEIALVGSTSEDVDATLGAGAFGAAEETGRLLNEAAREGA
;
A
#
# COMPACT_ATOMS: atom_id res chain seq x y z
N MET A 1 -26.56 39.37 -8.42
CA MET A 1 -26.69 38.92 -9.83
C MET A 1 -25.79 37.73 -10.02
N SER A 2 -26.33 36.65 -10.55
CA SER A 2 -25.56 35.43 -10.83
C SER A 2 -24.76 35.68 -12.11
N ILE A 3 -23.47 35.35 -12.13
CA ILE A 3 -22.63 35.45 -13.35
C ILE A 3 -23.03 34.44 -14.45
N TYR A 4 -24.12 33.70 -14.24
CA TYR A 4 -24.58 32.59 -15.06
C TYR A 4 -25.95 32.84 -15.71
N GLU A 5 -26.41 34.10 -15.82
CA GLU A 5 -27.72 34.45 -16.39
C GLU A 5 -27.86 34.10 -17.89
N ASP A 6 -26.75 33.88 -18.61
CA ASP A 6 -26.73 33.58 -20.05
C ASP A 6 -26.35 32.13 -20.43
N ILE A 7 -26.35 31.19 -19.47
CA ILE A 7 -26.05 29.78 -19.80
C ILE A 7 -27.25 29.14 -20.50
N LYS A 8 -27.08 28.86 -21.80
CA LYS A 8 -28.00 28.02 -22.56
C LYS A 8 -27.62 26.54 -22.41
N PRO A 9 -28.59 25.61 -22.31
CA PRO A 9 -28.32 24.18 -22.37
C PRO A 9 -27.56 23.79 -23.65
N LEU A 10 -26.66 22.81 -23.53
CA LEU A 10 -25.97 22.23 -24.69
C LEU A 10 -26.98 21.58 -25.65
N GLY A 11 -26.83 21.84 -26.95
CA GLY A 11 -27.56 21.12 -28.00
C GLY A 11 -27.08 19.68 -28.09
N LEU A 12 -28.01 18.73 -28.24
CA LEU A 12 -27.74 17.29 -28.27
C LEU A 12 -27.86 16.69 -29.68
N GLU A 13 -28.05 17.51 -30.70
CA GLU A 13 -28.34 17.09 -32.08
C GLU A 13 -27.20 16.29 -32.72
N GLY A 14 -25.98 16.42 -32.21
CA GLY A 14 -24.79 15.68 -32.66
C GLY A 14 -24.46 14.43 -31.81
N VAL A 15 -25.27 14.10 -30.80
CA VAL A 15 -24.98 12.97 -29.91
C VAL A 15 -25.48 11.66 -30.53
N ASN A 16 -24.53 10.79 -30.88
CA ASN A 16 -24.83 9.42 -31.30
C ASN A 16 -24.82 8.48 -30.09
N THR A 17 -25.86 7.66 -29.98
CA THR A 17 -25.97 6.62 -28.95
C THR A 17 -26.12 5.25 -29.61
N TYR A 18 -25.83 4.18 -28.87
CA TYR A 18 -25.98 2.80 -29.33
C TYR A 18 -26.59 1.92 -28.22
N PRO A 19 -27.30 0.83 -28.56
CA PRO A 19 -27.83 -0.11 -27.56
C PRO A 19 -26.71 -0.77 -26.75
N LEU A 20 -26.83 -0.78 -25.43
CA LEU A 20 -25.83 -1.37 -24.53
C LEU A 20 -25.50 -2.84 -24.87
N ALA A 21 -26.49 -3.60 -25.31
CA ALA A 21 -26.35 -5.02 -25.65
C ALA A 21 -25.43 -5.28 -26.87
N GLU A 22 -25.18 -4.28 -27.72
CA GLU A 22 -24.31 -4.40 -28.89
C GLU A 22 -22.82 -4.25 -28.54
N ARG A 23 -22.51 -3.77 -27.33
CA ARG A 23 -21.14 -3.57 -26.86
C ARG A 23 -20.69 -4.73 -25.98
N GLU A 24 -19.51 -5.27 -26.29
CA GLU A 24 -18.82 -6.21 -25.40
C GLU A 24 -18.58 -5.57 -24.03
N SER A 25 -18.95 -6.29 -22.96
CA SER A 25 -18.78 -5.85 -21.59
C SER A 25 -17.81 -6.78 -20.86
N LYS A 26 -16.89 -6.20 -20.08
CA LYS A 26 -15.79 -6.93 -19.41
C LYS A 26 -16.20 -7.66 -18.14
N VAL A 27 -17.41 -7.40 -17.63
CA VAL A 27 -17.89 -7.88 -16.34
C VAL A 27 -19.35 -8.30 -16.51
N ALA A 28 -19.68 -9.47 -16.00
CA ALA A 28 -21.05 -9.99 -15.94
C ALA A 28 -21.49 -10.24 -14.48
N VAL A 29 -22.76 -10.56 -14.27
CA VAL A 29 -23.31 -10.76 -12.92
C VAL A 29 -22.62 -11.93 -12.21
N GLU A 30 -22.12 -12.91 -12.97
CA GLU A 30 -21.39 -14.07 -12.49
C GLU A 30 -20.03 -13.70 -11.87
N ASP A 31 -19.47 -12.54 -12.24
CA ASP A 31 -18.22 -12.02 -11.67
C ASP A 31 -18.43 -11.32 -10.33
N PHE A 32 -19.68 -11.09 -9.92
CA PHE A 32 -19.96 -10.29 -8.73
C PHE A 32 -19.53 -10.99 -7.44
N ALA A 33 -19.26 -10.17 -6.43
CA ALA A 33 -18.99 -10.65 -5.10
C ALA A 33 -20.18 -11.44 -4.54
N ARG A 34 -19.92 -12.40 -3.66
CA ARG A 34 -20.99 -13.07 -2.91
C ARG A 34 -21.23 -12.35 -1.58
N PRO A 35 -22.48 -12.19 -1.14
CA PRO A 35 -22.77 -11.77 0.23
C PRO A 35 -22.09 -12.71 1.24
N PHE A 36 -21.67 -12.16 2.37
CA PHE A 36 -21.12 -12.92 3.49
C PHE A 36 -21.91 -12.59 4.76
N GLY A 37 -22.09 -13.57 5.65
CA GLY A 37 -22.84 -13.43 6.90
C GLY A 37 -21.97 -12.99 8.08
N GLU A 38 -22.61 -12.66 9.20
CA GLU A 38 -21.95 -12.17 10.43
C GLU A 38 -20.93 -13.18 11.00
N ASP A 39 -21.19 -14.49 10.85
CA ASP A 39 -20.30 -15.56 11.30
C ASP A 39 -19.18 -15.90 10.30
N SER A 40 -19.03 -15.14 9.21
CA SER A 40 -18.04 -15.44 8.18
C SER A 40 -16.62 -15.20 8.67
N SER A 41 -15.72 -16.14 8.40
CA SER A 41 -14.31 -15.94 8.68
C SER A 41 -13.69 -14.95 7.67
N LEU A 42 -12.50 -14.43 7.99
CA LEU A 42 -11.71 -13.64 7.03
C LEU A 42 -11.43 -14.42 5.74
N ARG A 43 -11.31 -15.75 5.81
CA ARG A 43 -11.14 -16.60 4.64
C ARG A 43 -12.38 -16.55 3.74
N ASP A 44 -13.56 -16.63 4.34
CA ASP A 44 -14.84 -16.61 3.62
C ASP A 44 -15.04 -15.26 2.94
N PHE A 45 -14.71 -14.17 3.64
CA PHE A 45 -14.67 -12.82 3.06
C PHE A 45 -13.73 -12.73 1.85
N LEU A 46 -12.46 -13.16 1.97
CA LEU A 46 -11.51 -13.12 0.85
C LEU A 46 -11.93 -14.02 -0.33
N ALA A 47 -12.63 -15.11 -0.04
CA ALA A 47 -13.18 -16.00 -1.05
C ALA A 47 -14.42 -15.40 -1.74
N SER A 48 -15.19 -14.57 -1.05
CA SER A 48 -16.40 -13.94 -1.60
C SER A 48 -16.11 -12.75 -2.51
N LEU A 49 -14.89 -12.17 -2.45
CA LEU A 49 -14.46 -11.07 -3.31
C LEU A 49 -14.49 -11.45 -4.81
N PRO A 50 -14.90 -10.52 -5.69
CA PRO A 50 -15.05 -10.77 -7.11
C PRO A 50 -13.68 -10.99 -7.76
N ASN A 51 -13.56 -11.94 -8.68
CA ASN A 51 -12.27 -12.29 -9.28
C ASN A 51 -11.85 -11.33 -10.40
N ILE A 52 -11.82 -10.03 -10.13
CA ILE A 52 -11.53 -8.97 -11.10
C ILE A 52 -10.57 -7.94 -10.52
N LEU A 53 -9.82 -7.25 -11.38
CA LEU A 53 -8.94 -6.13 -11.02
C LEU A 53 -7.99 -6.47 -9.86
N ALA A 54 -8.00 -5.67 -8.78
CA ALA A 54 -7.09 -5.81 -7.65
C ALA A 54 -7.16 -7.18 -6.95
N VAL A 55 -8.32 -7.84 -6.96
CA VAL A 55 -8.47 -9.18 -6.36
C VAL A 55 -7.68 -10.23 -7.14
N GLN A 56 -7.62 -10.12 -8.46
CA GLN A 56 -6.77 -11.00 -9.29
C GLN A 56 -5.30 -10.79 -8.93
N THR A 57 -4.85 -9.55 -8.82
CA THR A 57 -3.48 -9.21 -8.42
C THR A 57 -3.15 -9.75 -7.02
N LEU A 58 -4.05 -9.57 -6.05
CA LEU A 58 -3.88 -10.08 -4.69
C LEU A 58 -3.74 -11.61 -4.67
N ARG A 59 -4.65 -12.32 -5.37
CA ARG A 59 -4.63 -13.79 -5.45
C ARG A 59 -3.38 -14.30 -6.16
N ALA A 60 -2.99 -13.65 -7.26
CA ALA A 60 -1.78 -13.99 -7.99
C ALA A 60 -0.52 -13.79 -7.13
N LEU A 61 -0.41 -12.65 -6.43
CA LEU A 61 0.70 -12.38 -5.52
C LEU A 61 0.80 -13.44 -4.41
N ALA A 62 -0.31 -13.74 -3.73
CA ALA A 62 -0.35 -14.75 -2.68
C ALA A 62 0.06 -16.14 -3.20
N ALA A 63 -0.40 -16.53 -4.39
CA ALA A 63 -0.02 -17.78 -5.03
C ALA A 63 1.48 -17.82 -5.38
N GLN A 64 2.03 -16.74 -5.96
CA GLN A 64 3.44 -16.66 -6.31
C GLN A 64 4.34 -16.68 -5.09
N MET A 65 4.00 -15.97 -4.02
CA MET A 65 4.75 -16.02 -2.76
C MET A 65 4.78 -17.44 -2.16
N ARG A 66 3.63 -18.13 -2.13
CA ARG A 66 3.56 -19.52 -1.67
C ARG A 66 4.40 -20.45 -2.52
N ARG A 67 4.36 -20.29 -3.85
CA ARG A 67 5.17 -21.07 -4.79
C ARG A 67 6.66 -20.81 -4.61
N ALA A 68 7.07 -19.54 -4.50
CA ALA A 68 8.46 -19.16 -4.26
C ALA A 68 8.99 -19.82 -2.98
N ARG A 69 8.24 -19.72 -1.87
CA ARG A 69 8.56 -20.38 -0.61
C ARG A 69 8.68 -21.91 -0.75
N ALA A 70 7.72 -22.55 -1.40
CA ALA A 70 7.73 -24.01 -1.60
C ALA A 70 8.93 -24.49 -2.45
N LEU A 71 9.41 -23.65 -3.36
CA LEU A 71 10.58 -23.92 -4.20
C LEU A 71 11.91 -23.43 -3.58
N GLY A 72 11.89 -22.94 -2.33
CA GLY A 72 13.08 -22.38 -1.68
C GLY A 72 13.66 -21.14 -2.40
N LYS A 73 12.82 -20.38 -3.12
CA LYS A 73 13.24 -19.15 -3.81
C LYS A 73 13.14 -17.95 -2.87
N PRO A 74 14.06 -16.98 -2.97
CA PRO A 74 14.02 -15.78 -2.15
C PRO A 74 12.79 -14.92 -2.48
N ILE A 75 12.19 -14.32 -1.45
CA ILE A 75 11.10 -13.34 -1.58
C ILE A 75 11.61 -12.00 -1.05
N ILE A 76 12.01 -11.13 -1.97
CA ILE A 76 12.61 -9.83 -1.65
C ILE A 76 11.51 -8.76 -1.69
N TRP A 77 11.39 -7.98 -0.62
CA TRP A 77 10.38 -6.92 -0.51
C TRP A 77 11.04 -5.55 -0.68
N GLY A 78 10.56 -4.76 -1.63
CA GLY A 78 10.88 -3.34 -1.74
C GLY A 78 9.97 -2.53 -0.83
N VAL A 79 10.53 -1.79 0.12
CA VAL A 79 9.77 -1.03 1.12
C VAL A 79 10.27 0.40 1.28
N GLY A 80 9.34 1.34 1.47
CA GLY A 80 9.64 2.72 1.88
C GLY A 80 9.24 2.95 3.34
N GLY A 81 9.68 4.07 3.92
CA GLY A 81 9.45 4.39 5.32
C GLY A 81 8.00 4.37 5.78
N HIS A 82 7.04 4.60 4.87
CA HIS A 82 5.61 4.57 5.17
C HIS A 82 5.11 3.24 5.75
N VAL A 83 5.75 2.12 5.40
CA VAL A 83 5.37 0.80 5.93
C VAL A 83 5.69 0.73 7.43
N VAL A 84 6.85 1.23 7.84
CA VAL A 84 7.29 1.25 9.23
C VAL A 84 6.57 2.33 10.02
N LYS A 85 6.46 3.55 9.46
CA LYS A 85 5.89 4.72 10.16
C LYS A 85 4.44 4.51 10.61
N VAL A 86 3.66 3.70 9.87
CA VAL A 86 2.26 3.39 10.21
C VAL A 86 2.11 2.12 11.04
N GLY A 87 3.21 1.59 11.58
CA GLY A 87 3.19 0.50 12.57
C GLY A 87 3.10 -0.91 11.98
N LEU A 88 3.43 -1.14 10.70
CA LEU A 88 3.35 -2.49 10.10
C LEU A 88 4.60 -3.34 10.34
N ALA A 89 5.64 -2.81 10.97
CA ALA A 89 6.88 -3.54 11.24
C ALA A 89 6.66 -4.92 11.91
N PRO A 90 5.80 -5.07 12.95
CA PRO A 90 5.53 -6.37 13.56
C PRO A 90 4.95 -7.41 12.58
N LEU A 91 4.13 -6.97 11.61
CA LEU A 91 3.58 -7.88 10.60
C LEU A 91 4.65 -8.31 9.59
N ILE A 92 5.55 -7.39 9.19
CA ILE A 92 6.68 -7.72 8.32
C ILE A 92 7.61 -8.72 9.03
N ILE A 93 7.93 -8.50 10.30
CA ILE A 93 8.74 -9.42 11.13
C ILE A 93 8.06 -10.79 11.18
N ASN A 94 6.75 -10.86 11.44
CA ASN A 94 6.03 -12.13 11.42
C ASN A 94 6.11 -12.84 10.06
N LEU A 95 6.06 -12.11 8.95
CA LEU A 95 6.24 -12.69 7.62
C LEU A 95 7.67 -13.17 7.37
N MET A 96 8.68 -12.48 7.92
CA MET A 96 10.09 -12.92 7.89
C MET A 96 10.25 -14.26 8.62
N GLU A 97 9.75 -14.36 9.86
CA GLU A 97 9.80 -15.59 10.67
C GLU A 97 9.10 -16.77 9.99
N ARG A 98 8.04 -16.49 9.23
CA ARG A 98 7.29 -17.50 8.48
C ARG A 98 7.93 -17.86 7.13
N GLY A 99 9.00 -17.18 6.72
CA GLY A 99 9.72 -17.41 5.47
C GLY A 99 9.00 -16.83 4.23
N PHE A 100 8.22 -15.77 4.40
CA PHE A 100 7.58 -15.02 3.31
C PHE A 100 8.29 -13.71 2.94
N VAL A 101 9.31 -13.34 3.71
CA VAL A 101 10.23 -12.24 3.44
C VAL A 101 11.64 -12.78 3.69
N SER A 102 12.46 -12.84 2.65
CA SER A 102 13.86 -13.28 2.74
C SER A 102 14.82 -12.11 2.91
N SER A 103 14.48 -10.96 2.32
CA SER A 103 15.29 -9.75 2.38
C SER A 103 14.41 -8.51 2.17
N LEU A 104 14.85 -7.38 2.72
CA LEU A 104 14.24 -6.06 2.50
C LEU A 104 15.18 -5.21 1.65
N ALA A 105 14.63 -4.58 0.61
CA ALA A 105 15.27 -3.51 -0.14
C ALA A 105 14.57 -2.20 0.25
N ALA A 106 15.26 -1.36 1.02
CA ALA A 106 14.67 -0.20 1.66
C ALA A 106 15.34 1.11 1.23
N ASN A 107 14.59 2.21 1.29
CA ASN A 107 15.17 3.56 1.23
C ASN A 107 15.57 4.06 2.63
N GLY A 108 16.29 5.18 2.72
CA GLY A 108 16.81 5.70 3.99
C GLY A 108 15.73 6.04 5.04
N SER A 109 14.51 6.38 4.62
CA SER A 109 13.43 6.70 5.57
C SER A 109 12.98 5.51 6.42
N VAL A 110 13.20 4.27 5.95
CA VAL A 110 12.94 3.07 6.77
C VAL A 110 13.85 3.04 7.99
N LEU A 111 15.14 3.35 7.82
CA LEU A 111 16.13 3.37 8.89
C LEU A 111 15.80 4.44 9.94
N VAL A 112 15.39 5.63 9.48
CA VAL A 112 14.98 6.74 10.35
C VAL A 112 13.78 6.35 11.22
N HIS A 113 12.68 5.88 10.60
CA HIS A 113 11.47 5.55 11.34
C HIS A 113 11.68 4.36 12.29
N ASP A 114 12.44 3.35 11.88
CA ASP A 114 12.74 2.20 12.73
C ASP A 114 13.58 2.59 13.95
N ALA A 115 14.63 3.41 13.74
CA ALA A 115 15.47 3.94 14.81
C ALA A 115 14.68 4.78 15.82
N GLU A 116 13.85 5.70 15.36
CA GLU A 116 13.03 6.56 16.23
C GLU A 116 12.02 5.77 17.05
N ILE A 117 11.32 4.81 16.42
CA ILE A 117 10.42 3.90 17.14
C ILE A 117 11.18 3.09 18.19
N ALA A 118 12.37 2.57 17.86
CA ALA A 118 13.18 1.79 18.79
C ALA A 118 13.71 2.62 19.97
N LEU A 119 14.07 3.89 19.73
CA LEU A 119 14.64 4.78 20.75
C LEU A 119 13.57 5.35 21.69
N VAL A 120 12.44 5.81 21.16
CA VAL A 120 11.47 6.61 21.92
C VAL A 120 10.01 6.16 21.75
N GLY A 121 9.74 5.13 20.93
CA GLY A 121 8.38 4.60 20.72
C GLY A 121 7.50 5.42 19.78
N SER A 122 8.04 6.44 19.12
CA SER A 122 7.30 7.34 18.22
C SER A 122 8.19 7.83 17.08
N THR A 123 7.58 8.20 15.95
CA THR A 123 8.26 8.70 14.75
C THR A 123 7.30 9.58 13.92
N SER A 124 7.78 10.18 12.83
CA SER A 124 7.06 11.09 11.93
C SER A 124 6.91 12.51 12.48
N GLU A 125 7.95 13.31 12.30
CA GLU A 125 7.89 14.76 12.53
C GLU A 125 6.93 15.47 11.57
N ASP A 126 6.42 16.64 11.99
CA ASP A 126 5.60 17.52 11.15
C ASP A 126 6.49 18.26 10.14
N VAL A 127 6.37 17.86 8.87
CA VAL A 127 7.17 18.42 7.77
C VAL A 127 6.90 19.91 7.59
N ASP A 128 5.63 20.33 7.62
CA ASP A 128 5.26 21.71 7.32
C ASP A 128 5.78 22.66 8.41
N ALA A 129 5.73 22.21 9.67
CA ALA A 129 6.22 22.98 10.81
C ALA A 129 7.76 23.10 10.86
N THR A 130 8.49 22.08 10.40
CA THR A 130 9.94 21.96 10.61
C THR A 130 10.77 22.36 9.39
N LEU A 131 10.24 22.17 8.18
CA LEU A 131 10.98 22.38 6.95
C LEU A 131 11.31 23.86 6.73
N GLY A 132 10.34 24.76 6.99
CA GLY A 132 10.56 26.21 6.88
C GLY A 132 11.60 26.75 7.88
N ALA A 133 11.77 26.07 9.01
CA ALA A 133 12.76 26.42 10.04
C ALA A 133 14.14 25.77 9.79
N GLY A 134 14.29 24.92 8.77
CA GLY A 134 15.51 24.14 8.55
C GLY A 134 15.78 23.08 9.63
N ALA A 135 14.77 22.72 10.42
CA ALA A 135 14.88 21.77 11.53
C ALA A 135 14.46 20.35 11.14
N PHE A 136 13.91 20.16 9.93
CA PHE A 136 13.47 18.86 9.44
C PHE A 136 14.64 17.87 9.39
N GLY A 137 14.47 16.70 10.02
CA GLY A 137 15.48 15.65 10.08
C GLY A 137 16.66 15.94 11.03
N ALA A 138 16.53 16.90 11.95
CA ALA A 138 17.62 17.35 12.82
C ALA A 138 17.69 16.64 14.20
N ALA A 139 16.98 15.53 14.39
CA ALA A 139 17.04 14.77 15.64
C ALA A 139 18.44 14.19 15.89
N GLU A 140 19.09 14.61 16.98
CA GLU A 140 20.48 14.24 17.30
C GLU A 140 20.60 12.73 17.48
N GLU A 141 19.72 12.11 18.27
CA GLU A 141 19.80 10.69 18.61
C GLU A 141 19.66 9.80 17.37
N THR A 142 18.73 10.13 16.47
CA THR A 142 18.52 9.43 15.20
C THR A 142 19.76 9.55 14.32
N GLY A 143 20.27 10.77 14.13
CA GLY A 143 21.45 11.03 13.31
C GLY A 143 22.70 10.34 13.85
N ARG A 144 22.94 10.44 15.16
CA ARG A 144 24.10 9.83 15.83
C ARG A 144 24.06 8.30 15.70
N LEU A 145 22.94 7.67 16.07
CA LEU A 145 22.79 6.20 16.04
C LEU A 145 23.09 5.64 14.64
N LEU A 146 22.48 6.22 13.61
CA LEU A 146 22.64 5.74 12.24
C LEU A 146 24.06 5.92 11.71
N ASN A 147 24.72 7.05 12.02
CA ASN A 147 26.10 7.29 11.58
C ASN A 147 27.12 6.44 12.35
N GLU A 148 26.91 6.19 13.64
CA GLU A 148 27.75 5.29 14.44
C GLU A 148 27.65 3.86 13.91
N ALA A 149 26.44 3.36 13.67
CA ALA A 149 26.21 2.05 13.07
C ALA A 149 26.85 1.92 11.68
N ALA A 150 26.77 2.96 10.85
CA ALA A 150 27.42 2.98 9.53
C ALA A 150 28.95 2.90 9.63
N ARG A 151 29.56 3.58 10.60
CA ARG A 151 31.01 3.53 10.86
C ARG A 151 31.46 2.16 11.35
N GLU A 152 30.66 1.50 12.20
CA GLU A 152 30.97 0.16 12.72
C GLU A 152 30.86 -0.95 11.67
N GLY A 153 29.97 -0.76 10.69
CA GLY A 153 29.77 -1.72 9.59
C GLY A 153 30.70 -1.55 8.38
N ALA A 154 31.57 -0.53 8.36
CA ALA A 154 32.51 -0.22 7.28
C ALA A 154 33.88 -0.89 7.50
#